data_AF-A0A944GNE3-F1
#
_entry.id   AF-A0A944GNE3-F1
#
_cell.length_a   1.000
_cell.length_b   1.000
_cell.length_c   1.000
_cell.angle_alpha   90.00
_cell.angle_beta   90.00
_cell.angle_gamma   90.00
#
_symmetry.space_group_name_H-M   'P 1'
#
loop_
_entity.id
_entity.type
_entity.pdbx_description
1 polymer ?
#
loop_
_entity_poly.entity_id
_entity_poly.type
_entity_poly.pdbx_seq_one_letter_code
_entity_poly.pdbx_strand_id
1 'polypeptide(L)'
;MWLHTKNIAGSHVIIKAKNGEISDNAILQAASLAAYCSKAQNSTKVPVDYTRIRFVKKPNGAKPGMVIFSNNFTVLVDPDEELFARVEA
;
A
#
# COMPACT_ATOMS: atom_id res chain seq x y z
N MET A 1 -8.61 1.89 -3.01
CA MET A 1 -7.71 0.72 -3.16
C MET A 1 -6.95 0.58 -1.85
N TRP A 2 -6.71 -0.65 -1.38
CA TRP A 2 -5.81 -0.91 -0.25
C TRP A 2 -4.46 -1.36 -0.80
N LEU A 3 -3.37 -0.90 -0.19
CA LEU A 3 -2.00 -1.22 -0.55
C LEU A 3 -1.16 -1.53 0.69
N HIS A 4 -0.23 -2.46 0.58
CA HIS A 4 0.72 -2.82 1.64
C HIS A 4 1.96 -3.51 1.06
N THR A 5 3.11 -3.34 1.70
CA THR A 5 4.36 -3.99 1.28
C THR A 5 4.30 -5.50 1.44
N LYS A 6 4.62 -6.22 0.37
CA LYS A 6 4.53 -7.69 0.34
C LYS A 6 5.54 -8.33 1.28
N ASN A 7 5.05 -9.10 2.26
CA ASN A 7 5.86 -9.84 3.25
C ASN A 7 6.81 -8.97 4.10
N ILE A 8 6.60 -7.66 4.12
CA ILE A 8 7.44 -6.70 4.87
C ILE A 8 6.54 -5.90 5.80
N ALA A 9 7.01 -5.65 7.02
CA ALA A 9 6.29 -4.79 7.94
C ALA A 9 6.28 -3.35 7.40
N GLY A 10 5.10 -2.78 7.27
CA GLY A 10 4.89 -1.44 6.75
C GLY A 10 3.47 -0.94 7.00
N SER A 11 3.23 0.29 6.59
CA SER A 11 1.95 0.96 6.77
C SER A 11 0.90 0.50 5.77
N HIS A 12 -0.37 0.51 6.18
CA HIS A 12 -1.50 0.29 5.27
C HIS A 12 -1.84 1.61 4.58
N VAL A 13 -1.80 1.62 3.25
CA VAL A 13 -2.15 2.80 2.45
C VAL A 13 -3.51 2.59 1.77
N ILE A 14 -4.36 3.61 1.80
CA ILE A 14 -5.69 3.56 1.21
C ILE A 14 -5.89 4.72 0.24
N ILE A 15 -6.17 4.40 -1.02
CA ILE A 15 -6.63 5.37 -2.01
C ILE A 15 -8.15 5.50 -1.91
N LYS A 16 -8.65 6.69 -1.57
CA LYS A 16 -10.08 7.03 -1.58
C LYS A 16 -10.45 7.66 -2.93
N ALA A 17 -11.07 6.88 -3.81
CA ALA A 17 -11.57 7.38 -5.08
C ALA A 17 -12.89 8.15 -4.89
N LYS A 18 -13.06 9.30 -5.58
CA LYS A 18 -14.33 10.03 -5.58
C LYS A 18 -15.41 9.33 -6.42
N ASN A 19 -15.04 8.80 -7.60
CA ASN A 19 -15.97 8.20 -8.56
C ASN A 19 -15.72 6.70 -8.80
N GLY A 20 -15.01 6.04 -7.89
CA GLY A 20 -14.67 4.61 -8.00
C GLY A 20 -13.53 4.27 -8.98
N GLU A 21 -13.19 5.19 -9.88
CA GLU A 21 -12.02 5.06 -10.77
C GLU A 21 -10.73 5.44 -10.03
N ILE A 22 -9.71 4.62 -10.24
CA ILE A 22 -8.36 4.82 -9.71
C ILE A 22 -7.41 4.64 -10.88
N SER A 23 -6.64 5.68 -11.19
CA SER A 23 -5.63 5.62 -12.25
C SER A 23 -4.42 4.82 -11.80
N ASP A 24 -3.69 4.25 -12.76
CA ASP A 24 -2.45 3.51 -12.49
C ASP A 24 -1.41 4.40 -11.79
N ASN A 25 -1.34 5.68 -12.16
CA ASN A 25 -0.46 6.65 -11.50
C ASN A 25 -0.80 6.80 -10.00
N ALA A 26 -2.09 6.86 -9.64
CA ALA A 26 -2.49 6.93 -8.24
C ALA A 26 -2.10 5.65 -7.48
N ILE A 27 -2.15 4.49 -8.13
CA ILE A 27 -1.67 3.21 -7.55
C ILE A 27 -0.17 3.26 -7.31
N LEU A 28 0.61 3.71 -8.30
CA LEU A 28 2.07 3.82 -8.20
C LEU A 28 2.51 4.80 -7.11
N GLN A 29 1.89 5.97 -7.03
CA GLN A 29 2.14 6.95 -5.97
C GLN A 29 1.84 6.38 -4.59
N ALA A 30 0.67 5.79 -4.41
CA ALA A 30 0.29 5.19 -3.13
C ALA A 30 1.18 3.99 -2.76
N ALA A 31 1.65 3.22 -3.75
CA ALA A 31 2.57 2.13 -3.54
C ALA A 31 3.96 2.64 -3.09
N SER A 32 4.44 3.72 -3.70
CA SER A 32 5.72 4.36 -3.33
C SER A 32 5.67 4.90 -1.90
N LEU A 33 4.53 5.48 -1.49
CA LEU A 33 4.27 5.86 -0.09
C LEU A 33 4.26 4.63 0.84
N ALA A 34 3.61 3.54 0.44
CA ALA A 34 3.58 2.31 1.24
C ALA A 34 4.99 1.72 1.42
N ALA A 35 5.82 1.77 0.37
CA ALA A 35 7.21 1.34 0.41
C ALA A 35 8.07 2.24 1.30
N TYR A 36 7.88 3.56 1.23
CA TYR A 36 8.58 4.52 2.09
C TYR A 36 8.19 4.35 3.57
N CYS A 37 6.91 4.19 3.90
CA CYS A 37 6.44 3.96 5.27
C CYS A 37 6.58 2.50 5.74
N SER A 38 7.63 1.80 5.30
CA SER A 38 7.90 0.40 5.62
C SER A 38 9.35 0.15 6.02
N LYS A 39 9.66 -1.07 6.46
CA LYS A 39 11.05 -1.48 6.70
C LYS A 39 11.93 -1.49 5.43
N ALA A 40 11.34 -1.40 4.24
CA ALA A 40 12.03 -1.37 2.96
C ALA A 40 12.29 0.06 2.42
N GLN A 41 12.15 1.09 3.25
CA GLN A 41 12.31 2.50 2.85
C GLN A 41 13.65 2.83 2.16
N ASN A 42 14.71 2.07 2.44
CA ASN A 42 16.04 2.26 1.85
C ASN A 42 16.36 1.25 0.73
N SER A 43 15.36 0.53 0.22
CA SER A 43 15.50 -0.49 -0.83
C SER A 43 14.91 0.00 -2.15
N THR A 44 15.36 -0.58 -3.26
CA THR A 44 14.80 -0.34 -4.59
C THR A 44 13.93 -1.50 -5.05
N LYS A 45 12.97 -1.26 -5.93
CA LYS A 45 12.04 -2.26 -6.50
C LYS A 45 11.31 -3.04 -5.41
N VAL A 46 10.77 -2.33 -4.44
CA VAL A 46 10.00 -2.88 -3.33
C VAL A 46 8.67 -3.43 -3.86
N PRO A 47 8.35 -4.70 -3.59
CA PRO A 47 7.06 -5.27 -3.97
C PRO A 47 5.94 -4.77 -3.06
N VAL A 48 4.91 -4.17 -3.66
CA VAL A 48 3.72 -3.69 -2.96
C VAL A 48 2.49 -4.39 -3.51
N ASP A 49 1.76 -5.05 -2.63
CA ASP A 49 0.49 -5.68 -2.95
C ASP A 49 -0.64 -4.66 -2.87
N TYR A 50 -1.56 -4.72 -3.83
CA TYR A 50 -2.77 -3.91 -3.81
C TYR A 50 -4.01 -4.73 -4.19
N THR A 51 -5.13 -4.40 -3.55
CA THR A 51 -6.42 -5.00 -3.83
C THR A 51 -7.56 -4.07 -3.39
N ARG A 52 -8.79 -4.37 -3.82
CA ARG A 52 -9.97 -3.62 -3.36
C ARG A 52 -10.20 -3.93 -1.88
N ILE A 53 -10.57 -2.92 -1.09
CA ILE A 53 -10.79 -3.04 0.37
C ILE A 53 -11.76 -4.17 0.72
N ARG A 54 -12.79 -4.42 -0.11
CA ARG A 54 -13.74 -5.53 0.07
C ARG A 54 -13.10 -6.93 0.14
N PHE A 55 -11.90 -7.08 -0.39
CA PHE A 55 -11.13 -8.34 -0.37
C PHE A 55 -10.16 -8.42 0.81
N VAL A 56 -10.05 -7.37 1.64
CA VAL A 56 -9.21 -7.34 2.84
C VAL A 56 -10.08 -7.63 4.05
N LYS A 57 -9.64 -8.54 4.91
CA LYS A 57 -10.37 -8.93 6.13
C LYS A 57 -9.40 -9.01 7.31
N LYS A 58 -9.86 -8.62 8.49
CA LYS A 58 -9.20 -8.89 9.75
C LYS A 58 -9.74 -10.22 10.30
N PRO A 59 -8.92 -11.27 10.50
CA PRO A 59 -9.37 -12.49 11.14
C PRO A 59 -9.83 -12.23 12.59
N ASN A 60 -10.88 -12.92 13.03
CA ASN A 60 -11.37 -12.81 14.40
C ASN A 60 -10.28 -13.22 15.40
N GLY A 61 -10.07 -12.41 16.44
CA GLY A 61 -9.04 -12.65 17.45
C GLY A 61 -7.61 -12.28 17.02
N ALA A 62 -7.38 -11.81 15.79
CA ALA A 62 -6.07 -11.37 15.35
C ALA A 62 -5.62 -10.07 16.01
N LYS A 63 -4.29 -9.94 16.20
CA LYS A 63 -3.66 -8.70 16.69
C LYS A 63 -4.01 -7.51 15.78
N PRO A 64 -4.12 -6.28 16.32
CA PRO A 64 -4.28 -5.08 15.51
C PRO A 64 -3.23 -5.00 14.40
N GLY A 65 -3.64 -4.60 13.20
CA GLY A 65 -2.77 -4.52 12.01
C GLY A 65 -2.60 -5.83 11.25
N MET A 66 -2.99 -6.99 11.78
CA MET A 66 -2.97 -8.24 11.03
C MET A 66 -4.20 -8.33 10.12
N VAL A 67 -3.96 -8.52 8.83
CA VAL A 67 -4.97 -8.65 7.79
C VAL A 67 -4.66 -9.82 6.87
N ILE A 68 -5.71 -10.42 6.33
CA ILE A 68 -5.66 -11.37 5.23
C ILE A 68 -6.36 -10.74 4.02
N PHE A 69 -5.90 -11.06 2.82
CA PHE A 69 -6.48 -10.53 1.60
C PHE A 69 -6.40 -11.54 0.45
N SER A 70 -7.28 -11.36 -0.53
CA SER A 70 -7.30 -12.17 -1.75
C SER A 70 -7.37 -11.27 -3.00
N ASN A 71 -7.19 -11.87 -4.17
CA ASN A 71 -7.33 -11.20 -5.46
C ASN A 71 -6.46 -9.95 -5.58
N ASN A 72 -5.23 -10.01 -5.04
CA ASN A 72 -4.29 -8.92 -5.13
C ASN A 72 -3.44 -9.01 -6.39
N PHE A 73 -2.90 -7.85 -6.75
CA PHE A 73 -1.82 -7.70 -7.71
C PHE A 73 -0.62 -7.13 -6.99
N THR A 74 0.57 -7.27 -7.57
CA THR A 74 1.82 -6.75 -7.03
C THR A 74 2.44 -5.78 -8.04
N VAL A 75 2.87 -4.61 -7.57
CA VAL A 75 3.71 -3.66 -8.34
C VAL A 75 5.08 -3.55 -7.69
N LEU A 76 6.10 -3.28 -8.50
CA LEU A 76 7.45 -2.95 -8.01
C LEU A 76 7.62 -1.44 -8.08
N VAL A 77 7.98 -0.83 -6.96
CA VAL A 77 8.15 0.63 -6.85
C VAL A 77 9.41 0.95 -6.04
N ASP A 78 9.95 2.15 -6.26
CA ASP A 78 10.97 2.71 -5.39
C ASP A 78 10.27 3.59 -4.33
N PRO A 79 10.72 3.58 -3.07
CA PRO A 79 10.27 4.51 -2.04
C PRO A 79 10.47 5.97 -2.48
N ASP A 80 9.48 6.83 -2.24
CA ASP A 80 9.51 8.23 -2.65
C ASP A 80 9.33 9.17 -1.43
N GLU A 81 10.44 9.72 -0.95
CA GLU A 81 10.49 10.63 0.18
C GLU A 81 9.88 12.00 -0.13
N GLU A 82 10.13 12.54 -1.33
CA GLU A 82 9.60 13.84 -1.74
C GLU A 82 8.08 13.80 -1.85
N LEU A 83 7.53 12.72 -2.40
CA LEU A 83 6.10 12.49 -2.44
C LEU A 83 5.51 12.36 -1.04
N PHE A 84 6.17 11.65 -0.12
CA PHE A 84 5.72 11.54 1.26
C PHE A 84 5.66 12.91 1.95
N ALA A 85 6.73 13.71 1.84
CA ALA A 85 6.78 15.06 2.40
C ALA A 85 5.68 15.98 1.85
N ARG A 86 5.32 15.84 0.56
CA ARG A 86 4.22 16.60 -0.07
C ARG A 86 2.82 16.21 0.41
N VAL A 87 2.63 14.97 0.86
CA VAL A 87 1.32 14.46 1.31
C VAL A 87 1.08 14.71 2.80
N GLU A 88 2.14 14.79 3.60
CA GLU A 88 2.07 15.14 5.02
C GLU A 88 1.91 16.66 5.27
N ALA A 89 2.26 17.50 4.29
CA ALA A 89 2.14 18.97 4.36
C ALA A 89 0.71 19.47 4.14
#